data_AF-A0AA88DFU0-F1
#
_entry.id   AF-A0AA88DFU0-F1
#
_cell.length_a   1.000
_cell.length_b   1.000
_cell.length_c   1.000
_cell.angle_alpha   90.00
_cell.angle_beta   90.00
_cell.angle_gamma   90.00
#
_symmetry.space_group_name_H-M   'P 1'
#
loop_
_entity.id
_entity.type
_entity.pdbx_description
1 polymer ?
#
loop_
_entity_poly.entity_id
_entity_poly.type
_entity_poly.pdbx_seq_one_letter_code
_entity_poly.pdbx_strand_id
1 'polypeptide(L)'
;MAPIFEYFVVCGIGPEIRTLDGNKGFHGTGVMYLASLLDQYPPLNHSLYPPPPPQLPICVLPAGVEFYPSGFDPSDAATFPRSYPIVLTGMS
;
A
#
# COMPACT_ATOMS: atom_id res chain seq x y z
N MET A 1 22.73 -12.09 -14.24
CA MET A 1 21.60 -12.91 -13.77
C MET A 1 20.47 -11.94 -13.46
N ALA A 2 19.27 -12.13 -14.01
CA ALA A 2 18.15 -11.25 -13.72
C ALA A 2 17.71 -11.46 -12.25
N PRO A 3 17.29 -10.39 -11.53
CA PRO A 3 16.83 -10.53 -10.16
C PRO A 3 15.53 -11.35 -10.11
N ILE A 4 15.31 -12.10 -9.02
CA ILE A 4 14.10 -12.92 -8.81
C ILE A 4 12.86 -12.04 -8.60
N PHE A 5 13.06 -10.86 -8.00
CA PHE A 5 12.07 -9.82 -7.84
C PHE A 5 12.78 -8.45 -7.89
N GLU A 6 12.07 -7.40 -8.31
CA GLU A 6 12.64 -6.04 -8.35
C GLU A 6 12.53 -5.35 -6.98
N TYR A 7 11.35 -5.43 -6.35
CA TYR A 7 11.07 -4.82 -5.06
C TYR A 7 10.24 -5.75 -4.18
N PHE A 8 10.48 -5.67 -2.87
CA PHE A 8 9.58 -6.13 -1.83
C PHE A 8 9.13 -4.91 -1.05
N VAL A 9 7.81 -4.65 -1.00
CA VAL A 9 7.28 -3.42 -0.42
C VAL A 9 6.28 -3.70 0.69
N VAL A 10 6.20 -2.76 1.64
CA VAL A 10 5.15 -2.70 2.65
C VAL A 10 4.36 -1.42 2.40
N CYS A 11 3.07 -1.54 2.16
CA CYS A 11 2.17 -0.41 1.94
C CYS A 11 1.09 -0.35 3.02
N GLY A 12 0.63 0.86 3.34
CA GLY A 12 -0.43 1.08 4.33
C GLY A 12 -0.67 2.56 4.59
N ILE A 13 -1.15 2.91 5.78
CA ILE A 13 -1.34 4.31 6.16
C ILE A 13 0.02 4.97 6.42
N GLY A 14 0.33 6.01 5.64
CA GLY A 14 1.53 6.82 5.81
C GLY A 14 1.44 7.82 6.98
N PRO A 15 2.55 8.48 7.33
CA PRO A 15 2.61 9.46 8.42
C PRO A 15 1.76 10.71 8.14
N GLU A 16 1.61 11.10 6.88
CA GLU A 16 0.69 12.19 6.50
C GLU A 16 -0.64 11.59 6.05
N ILE A 17 -1.55 11.36 7.01
CA ILE A 17 -2.88 10.82 6.74
C ILE A 17 -3.64 11.78 5.81
N ARG A 18 -4.16 11.23 4.71
CA ARG A 18 -5.00 11.95 3.74
C ARG A 18 -6.13 11.05 3.25
N THR A 19 -7.33 11.60 3.11
CA THR A 19 -8.44 10.89 2.44
C THR A 19 -8.12 10.69 0.96
N LEU A 20 -8.85 9.82 0.27
CA LEU A 20 -8.73 9.66 -1.19
C LEU A 20 -8.97 10.98 -1.96
N ASP A 21 -9.80 11.86 -1.42
CA ASP A 21 -10.05 13.21 -1.97
C ASP A 21 -8.93 14.22 -1.67
N GLY A 22 -7.90 13.82 -0.92
CA GLY A 22 -6.76 14.66 -0.55
C GLY A 22 -6.97 15.51 0.70
N ASN A 23 -8.06 15.31 1.46
CA ASN A 23 -8.27 16.03 2.72
C ASN A 23 -7.27 15.53 3.76
N LYS A 24 -6.52 16.45 4.36
CA LYS A 24 -5.49 16.12 5.38
C LYS A 24 -6.13 15.72 6.71
N GLY A 25 -5.48 14.80 7.41
CA GLY A 25 -5.84 14.37 8.76
C GLY A 25 -6.76 13.14 8.79
N PHE A 26 -7.16 12.77 10.00
CA PHE A 26 -8.12 11.71 10.25
C PHE A 26 -9.55 12.26 10.24
N HIS A 27 -10.43 11.65 9.47
CA HIS A 27 -11.82 12.05 9.25
C HIS A 27 -12.84 11.00 9.76
N GLY A 28 -12.38 10.03 10.56
CA GLY A 28 -13.22 8.98 11.13
C GLY A 28 -13.00 7.60 10.51
N THR A 29 -13.65 6.61 11.13
CA THR A 29 -13.84 5.26 10.60
C THR A 29 -14.99 5.29 9.59
N GLY A 30 -14.98 4.47 8.53
CA GLY A 30 -15.90 4.62 7.40
C GLY A 30 -15.39 5.51 6.25
N VAL A 31 -14.16 6.04 6.37
CA VAL A 31 -13.51 6.87 5.34
C VAL A 31 -12.33 6.12 4.75
N MET A 32 -12.17 6.22 3.43
CA MET A 32 -11.02 5.67 2.72
C MET A 32 -9.87 6.69 2.66
N TYR A 33 -8.67 6.22 3.00
CA TYR A 33 -7.45 7.00 3.03
C TYR A 33 -6.46 6.51 1.98
N LEU A 34 -5.56 7.40 1.55
CA LEU A 34 -4.51 7.09 0.59
C LEU A 34 -3.50 6.11 1.20
N ALA A 35 -3.20 5.04 0.46
CA ALA A 35 -2.09 4.15 0.76
C ALA A 35 -0.75 4.83 0.46
N SER A 36 0.25 4.56 1.29
CA SER A 36 1.62 5.03 1.17
C SER A 36 2.59 3.86 1.24
N LEU A 37 3.77 4.03 0.67
CA LEU A 37 4.89 3.13 0.90
C LEU A 37 5.45 3.37 2.31
N LEU A 38 5.52 2.32 3.11
CA LEU A 38 6.00 2.35 4.50
C LEU A 38 7.44 1.86 4.61
N ASP A 39 7.75 0.78 3.90
CA ASP A 39 9.08 0.18 3.87
C ASP A 39 9.32 -0.55 2.55
N GLN A 40 10.58 -0.76 2.19
CA GLN A 40 10.96 -1.48 0.98
C GLN A 40 12.34 -2.15 1.08
N TYR A 41 12.47 -3.24 0.34
CA TYR A 41 13.75 -3.79 -0.08
C TYR A 41 13.82 -3.78 -1.62
N PRO A 42 14.92 -3.31 -2.24
CA PRO A 42 16.09 -2.68 -1.61
C PRO A 42 15.74 -1.36 -0.90
N PRO A 43 16.50 -0.93 0.12
CA PRO A 43 16.25 0.33 0.82
C PRO A 43 16.34 1.54 -0.12
N LEU A 44 15.58 2.61 0.15
CA LEU A 44 15.54 3.85 -0.65
C LEU A 44 16.92 4.48 -0.92
N ASN A 45 17.87 4.30 -0.01
CA ASN A 45 19.21 4.89 -0.10
C ASN A 45 20.16 4.08 -1.02
N HIS A 46 19.62 3.10 -1.72
CA HIS A 46 20.37 2.26 -2.64
C HIS A 46 20.51 2.91 -4.02
N SER A 47 21.66 2.73 -4.67
CA SER A 47 21.98 3.37 -5.96
C SER A 47 22.03 2.43 -7.17
N LEU A 48 21.92 1.10 -7.01
CA LEU A 48 22.06 0.16 -8.13
C LEU A 48 20.73 -0.15 -8.84
N TYR A 49 19.59 0.24 -8.27
CA TYR A 49 18.26 0.02 -8.86
C TYR A 49 17.46 1.33 -8.93
N PRO A 50 16.59 1.50 -9.93
CA PRO A 50 15.66 2.62 -9.94
C PRO A 50 14.73 2.59 -8.71
N PRO A 51 14.05 3.69 -8.37
CA PRO A 51 13.00 3.66 -7.36
C PRO A 51 11.79 2.85 -7.87
N PRO A 52 11.00 2.25 -6.97
CA PRO A 52 9.74 1.62 -7.37
C PRO A 52 8.78 2.63 -7.99
N PRO A 53 7.86 2.20 -8.87
CA PRO A 53 6.85 3.09 -9.45
C PRO A 53 6.09 3.85 -8.35
N PRO A 54 5.92 5.19 -8.46
CA PRO A 54 5.26 5.97 -7.41
C PRO A 54 3.78 5.61 -7.21
N GLN A 55 3.15 4.99 -8.20
CA GLN A 55 1.76 4.51 -8.15
C GLN A 55 1.62 3.16 -7.41
N LEU A 56 2.73 2.50 -7.08
CA LEU A 56 2.72 1.13 -6.56
C LEU A 56 1.89 0.95 -5.28
N PRO A 57 1.88 1.88 -4.29
CA PRO A 57 0.98 1.76 -3.14
C PRO A 57 -0.51 1.73 -3.51
N ILE A 58 -0.90 2.47 -4.56
CA ILE A 58 -2.27 2.47 -5.08
C ILE A 58 -2.56 1.13 -5.76
N CYS A 59 -1.59 0.53 -6.44
CA CYS A 59 -1.78 -0.79 -7.04
C CYS A 59 -1.96 -1.91 -5.99
N VAL A 60 -1.24 -1.83 -4.86
CA VAL A 60 -1.34 -2.81 -3.76
C VAL A 60 -2.65 -2.66 -2.98
N LEU A 61 -3.15 -1.43 -2.83
CA LEU A 61 -4.37 -1.11 -2.07
C LEU A 61 -5.27 -0.15 -2.88
N PRO A 62 -5.92 -0.63 -3.96
CA PRO A 62 -6.58 0.24 -4.95
C PRO A 62 -7.84 0.93 -4.43
N ALA A 63 -8.53 0.33 -3.47
CA ALA A 63 -9.68 0.96 -2.82
C ALA A 63 -9.29 1.96 -1.71
N GLY A 64 -7.99 2.10 -1.43
CA GLY A 64 -7.48 2.83 -0.27
C GLY A 64 -7.44 1.95 0.98
N VAL A 65 -7.21 2.60 2.11
CA VAL A 65 -7.12 1.99 3.43
C VAL A 65 -8.16 2.60 4.34
N GLU A 66 -8.84 1.77 5.11
CA GLU A 66 -9.82 2.18 6.10
C GLU A 66 -9.34 1.80 7.50
N PHE A 67 -9.67 2.63 8.48
CA PHE A 67 -9.45 2.29 9.89
C PHE A 67 -10.64 1.51 10.44
N TYR A 68 -10.36 0.29 10.91
CA TYR A 68 -11.32 -0.50 11.66
C TYR A 68 -11.09 -0.29 13.17
N PRO A 69 -12.12 0.09 13.93
CA PRO A 69 -12.00 0.31 15.37
C PRO A 69 -11.82 -1.00 16.15
N SER A 70 -12.31 -2.11 15.58
CA SER A 70 -12.12 -3.47 16.08
C SER A 70 -11.03 -4.17 15.26
N GLY A 71 -10.26 -5.03 15.92
CA GLY A 71 -9.27 -5.88 15.27
C GLY A 71 -9.90 -7.09 14.57
N PHE A 72 -9.17 -8.19 14.58
CA PHE A 72 -9.63 -9.47 14.03
C PHE A 72 -10.99 -9.91 14.62
N ASP A 73 -11.93 -10.25 13.75
CA ASP A 73 -13.22 -10.84 14.10
C ASP A 73 -13.39 -12.15 13.29
N PRO A 74 -13.40 -13.32 13.93
CA PRO A 74 -13.52 -14.60 13.22
C PRO A 74 -14.87 -14.78 12.52
N SER A 75 -15.88 -13.97 12.86
CA SER A 75 -17.18 -13.97 12.20
C SER A 75 -17.25 -13.04 10.99
N ASP A 76 -16.25 -12.16 10.79
CA ASP A 76 -16.15 -11.23 9.67
C ASP A 76 -14.95 -11.56 8.77
N ALA A 77 -15.26 -12.08 7.57
CA ALA A 77 -14.29 -12.41 6.54
C ALA A 77 -13.49 -11.20 5.99
N ALA A 78 -13.91 -9.96 6.26
CA ALA A 78 -13.16 -8.76 5.91
C ALA A 78 -11.91 -8.58 6.78
N THR A 79 -11.88 -9.16 7.98
CA THR A 79 -10.77 -9.00 8.94
C THR A 79 -9.62 -9.99 8.73
N PHE A 80 -9.78 -10.97 7.83
CA PHE A 80 -8.73 -11.91 7.49
C PHE A 80 -7.77 -11.34 6.42
N PRO A 81 -6.45 -11.56 6.54
CA PRO A 81 -5.50 -11.20 5.50
C PRO A 81 -5.84 -11.88 4.17
N ARG A 82 -5.77 -11.13 3.08
CA ARG A 82 -6.02 -11.62 1.72
C ARG A 82 -4.74 -11.62 0.91
N SER A 83 -4.58 -12.64 0.07
CA SER A 83 -3.49 -12.73 -0.91
C SER A 83 -4.07 -12.84 -2.30
N TYR A 84 -3.67 -11.93 -3.18
CA TYR A 84 -4.13 -11.90 -4.57
C TYR A 84 -3.00 -11.41 -5.48
N PRO A 85 -2.85 -11.99 -6.67
CA PRO A 85 -1.87 -11.52 -7.64
C PRO A 85 -2.33 -10.20 -8.27
N ILE A 86 -1.38 -9.29 -8.50
CA ILE A 86 -1.59 -8.05 -9.25
C ILE A 86 -0.61 -8.08 -10.43
N VAL A 87 -1.08 -7.67 -11.62
CA VAL A 87 -0.24 -7.57 -12.82
C VAL A 87 -0.03 -6.09 -13.14
N LEU A 88 1.24 -5.67 -13.18
CA LEU A 88 1.62 -4.33 -13.62
C LEU A 88 2.12 -4.40 -15.06
N THR A 89 1.50 -3.63 -15.95
CA THR A 89 1.93 -3.49 -17.35
C THR A 89 2.71 -2.20 -17.51
N GLY A 90 4.02 -2.30 -17.79
CA GLY A 90 4.83 -1.14 -18.17
C GLY A 90 4.58 -0.75 -19.63
N MET A 91 4.71 0.55 -19.95
CA MET A 91 4.86 1.00 -21.33
C MET A 91 6.35 0.91 -21.68
N SER A 92 6.68 0.18 -22.76
CA SER A 92 8.03 0.04 -23.30
C SER A 92 8.46 1.26 -24.11
#